data_AF-A0A9W3AEX0-F1
#
_entry.id   AF-A0A9W3AEX0-F1
#
_cell.length_a   1.000
_cell.length_b   1.000
_cell.length_c   1.000
_cell.angle_alpha   90.00
_cell.angle_beta   90.00
_cell.angle_gamma   90.00
#
_symmetry.space_group_name_H-M   'P 1'
#
loop_
_entity.id
_entity.type
_entity.pdbx_description
1 polymer ?
#
loop_
_entity_poly.entity_id
_entity_poly.type
_entity_poly.pdbx_seq_one_letter_code
_entity_poly.pdbx_strand_id
1 'polypeptide(L)'
;MGNLLRILLNNQNASRQSDNLFVDFENVEPTDSERRVWQLVKTVLESSQEVLRELQNYTGATEEIRMAISNPKQEDLQDRAWQSVTPLVSKLRTFFEFSLELERVIPELLGELCSEDLAPKEHLEQQQALFKQFAEILDFVLKFDDLKMTTPAIQNDFSYYRRTLSRRKMANEDEIQAGEEHVSNELANRMSLFYAQATPMLKSLSDVTAKFVTQHKDLPVEQTTDCLSMMAKLCRVMIENPEHSQRLKEETRLFCLRVMVGVIILYDHVHPVGAFAKTSSIEMKSTIKLLKEQERSKVESLLNALRYTTKHLQDVTTSKSIKAMLAN
;
A
#
# COMPACT_ATOMS: atom_id res chain seq x y z
N MET A 1 -47.30 -23.97 7.66
CA MET A 1 -46.00 -23.77 8.35
C MET A 1 -44.78 -24.36 7.62
N GLY A 2 -44.92 -25.31 6.69
CA GLY A 2 -43.76 -25.89 5.97
C GLY A 2 -43.02 -24.97 4.97
N ASN A 3 -43.71 -24.02 4.33
CA ASN A 3 -43.07 -23.10 3.37
C ASN A 3 -42.18 -22.04 4.03
N LEU A 4 -42.52 -21.58 5.24
CA LEU A 4 -41.69 -20.63 6.00
C LEU A 4 -40.39 -21.28 6.49
N LEU A 5 -40.45 -22.55 6.93
CA LEU A 5 -39.26 -23.32 7.31
C LEU A 5 -38.33 -23.57 6.11
N ARG A 6 -38.88 -23.83 4.92
CA ARG A 6 -38.08 -24.04 3.71
C ARG A 6 -37.41 -22.75 3.22
N ILE A 7 -38.06 -21.59 3.38
CA ILE A 7 -37.47 -20.28 3.09
C ILE A 7 -36.39 -19.93 4.12
N LEU A 8 -36.60 -20.22 5.41
CA LEU A 8 -35.60 -20.01 6.48
C LEU A 8 -34.38 -20.94 6.32
N LEU A 9 -34.59 -22.21 5.95
CA LEU A 9 -33.52 -23.18 5.69
C LEU A 9 -32.76 -22.85 4.39
N ASN A 10 -33.45 -22.38 3.35
CA ASN A 10 -32.79 -21.87 2.14
C ASN A 10 -32.01 -20.57 2.40
N ASN A 11 -32.48 -19.69 3.29
CA ASN A 11 -31.71 -18.49 3.68
C ASN A 11 -30.48 -18.84 4.54
N GLN A 12 -30.58 -19.85 5.41
CA GLN A 12 -29.41 -20.37 6.13
C GLN A 12 -28.39 -21.02 5.19
N ASN A 13 -28.85 -21.75 4.15
CA ASN A 13 -27.96 -22.33 3.14
C ASN A 13 -27.42 -21.29 2.15
N ALA A 14 -28.16 -20.23 1.82
CA ALA A 14 -27.67 -19.10 1.03
C ALA A 14 -26.59 -18.32 1.79
N SER A 15 -26.72 -18.17 3.12
CA SER A 15 -25.66 -17.59 3.95
C SER A 15 -24.38 -18.45 3.96
N ARG A 16 -24.52 -19.78 3.94
CA ARG A 16 -23.38 -20.71 3.86
C ARG A 16 -22.74 -20.74 2.47
N GLN A 17 -23.52 -20.61 1.39
CA GLN A 17 -22.99 -20.46 0.04
C GLN A 17 -22.35 -19.09 -0.19
N SER A 18 -22.82 -18.03 0.49
CA SER A 18 -22.20 -16.71 0.41
C SER A 18 -20.84 -16.63 1.09
N ASP A 19 -20.58 -17.48 2.08
CA ASP A 19 -19.33 -17.53 2.85
C ASP A 19 -18.28 -18.51 2.25
N ASN A 20 -18.57 -19.13 1.10
CA ASN A 20 -17.69 -20.08 0.42
C ASN A 20 -16.82 -19.44 -0.68
N LEU A 21 -16.86 -18.11 -0.83
CA LEU A 21 -15.99 -17.43 -1.79
C LEU A 21 -14.53 -17.60 -1.38
N PHE A 22 -13.73 -18.18 -2.28
CA PHE A 22 -12.31 -18.39 -2.09
C PHE A 22 -11.57 -17.93 -3.33
N VAL A 23 -10.55 -17.10 -3.15
CA VAL A 23 -9.68 -16.65 -4.23
C VAL A 23 -8.36 -17.41 -4.14
N ASP A 24 -8.03 -18.13 -5.22
CA ASP A 24 -6.76 -18.82 -5.33
C ASP A 24 -5.69 -17.86 -5.85
N PHE A 25 -5.11 -17.07 -4.95
CA PHE A 25 -4.02 -16.15 -5.28
C PHE A 25 -2.80 -16.85 -5.91
N GLU A 26 -2.65 -18.16 -5.72
CA GLU A 26 -1.50 -18.91 -6.22
C GLU A 26 -1.67 -19.26 -7.70
N ASN A 27 -2.86 -19.66 -8.13
CA ASN A 27 -3.09 -20.23 -9.46
C ASN A 27 -4.08 -19.47 -10.34
N VAL A 28 -4.55 -18.29 -9.92
CA VAL A 28 -5.46 -17.48 -10.74
C VAL A 28 -4.80 -16.98 -12.02
N GLU A 29 -5.50 -17.17 -13.14
CA GLU A 29 -5.14 -16.70 -14.48
C GLU A 29 -6.17 -15.66 -14.96
N PRO A 30 -5.77 -14.66 -15.76
CA PRO A 30 -6.69 -13.64 -16.25
C PRO A 30 -7.67 -14.19 -17.27
N THR A 31 -8.93 -13.81 -17.11
CA THR A 31 -9.96 -14.00 -18.14
C THR A 31 -9.74 -13.04 -19.32
N ASP A 32 -10.45 -13.26 -20.43
CA ASP A 32 -10.31 -12.42 -21.63
C ASP A 32 -10.76 -10.98 -21.39
N SER A 33 -11.75 -10.75 -20.52
CA SER A 33 -12.18 -9.41 -20.11
C SER A 33 -11.12 -8.69 -19.28
N GLU A 34 -10.42 -9.41 -18.40
CA GLU A 34 -9.37 -8.85 -17.54
C GLU A 34 -8.07 -8.55 -18.29
N ARG A 35 -7.79 -9.25 -19.40
CA ARG A 35 -6.47 -9.32 -20.04
C ARG A 35 -5.83 -7.96 -20.36
N ARG A 36 -6.63 -6.97 -20.78
CA ARG A 36 -6.13 -5.62 -21.11
C ARG A 36 -5.52 -4.93 -19.88
N VAL A 37 -6.32 -4.78 -18.82
CA VAL A 37 -5.89 -4.12 -17.58
C VAL A 37 -4.84 -4.97 -16.88
N TRP A 38 -5.01 -6.29 -16.91
CA TRP A 38 -4.05 -7.20 -16.31
C TRP A 38 -2.65 -7.05 -16.89
N GLN A 39 -2.52 -6.95 -18.23
CA GLN A 39 -1.22 -6.78 -18.88
C GLN A 39 -0.60 -5.42 -18.53
N LEU A 40 -1.41 -4.35 -18.47
CA LEU A 40 -0.95 -3.01 -18.11
C LEU A 40 -0.34 -2.99 -16.70
N VAL A 41 -1.04 -3.59 -15.75
CA VAL A 41 -0.62 -3.63 -14.34
C VAL A 41 0.56 -4.58 -14.15
N LYS A 42 0.58 -5.71 -14.87
CA LYS A 42 1.69 -6.67 -14.81
C LYS A 42 3.02 -6.02 -15.14
N THR A 43 3.08 -5.21 -16.20
CA THR A 43 4.32 -4.52 -16.58
C THR A 43 4.86 -3.61 -15.47
N VAL A 44 3.99 -3.00 -14.67
CA VAL A 44 4.42 -2.23 -13.49
C VAL A 44 4.88 -3.16 -12.37
N LEU A 45 4.10 -4.21 -12.06
CA LEU A 45 4.41 -5.14 -10.98
C LEU A 45 5.69 -5.96 -11.20
N GLU A 46 6.13 -6.16 -12.44
CA GLU A 46 7.41 -6.82 -12.77
C GLU A 46 8.62 -6.16 -12.10
N SER A 47 8.57 -4.84 -11.87
CA SER A 47 9.65 -4.08 -11.22
C SER A 47 9.53 -4.00 -9.69
N SER A 48 8.39 -4.41 -9.11
CA SER A 48 8.09 -4.22 -7.68
C SER A 48 9.07 -4.93 -6.75
N GLN A 49 9.47 -6.16 -7.09
CA GLN A 49 10.42 -6.96 -6.29
C GLN A 49 11.82 -6.35 -6.29
N GLU A 50 12.25 -5.77 -7.41
CA GLU A 50 13.53 -5.08 -7.49
C GLU A 50 13.54 -3.83 -6.62
N VAL A 51 12.46 -3.04 -6.69
CA VAL A 51 12.31 -1.83 -5.85
C VAL A 51 12.38 -2.17 -4.36
N LEU A 52 11.69 -3.23 -3.91
CA LEU A 52 11.76 -3.68 -2.52
C LEU A 52 13.16 -4.15 -2.13
N ARG A 53 13.83 -4.92 -3.00
CA ARG A 53 15.19 -5.41 -2.75
C ARG A 53 16.19 -4.26 -2.64
N GLU A 54 16.10 -3.28 -3.53
CA GLU A 54 16.96 -2.09 -3.52
C GLU A 54 16.74 -1.24 -2.26
N LEU A 55 15.49 -1.10 -1.82
CA LEU A 55 15.18 -0.42 -0.56
C LEU A 55 15.70 -1.19 0.66
N GLN A 56 15.54 -2.52 0.68
CA GLN A 56 16.04 -3.38 1.75
C GLN A 56 17.57 -3.31 1.88
N ASN A 57 18.27 -3.13 0.76
CA ASN A 57 19.73 -2.98 0.69
C ASN A 57 20.20 -1.51 0.79
N TYR A 58 19.32 -0.58 1.16
CA TYR A 58 19.67 0.83 1.28
C TYR A 58 20.48 1.08 2.56
N THR A 59 21.80 1.15 2.44
CA THR A 59 22.72 1.33 3.59
C THR A 59 22.82 2.77 4.08
N GLY A 60 22.51 3.73 3.20
CA GLY A 60 22.71 5.16 3.45
C GLY A 60 24.18 5.61 3.38
N ALA A 61 24.41 6.92 3.37
CA ALA A 61 25.74 7.57 3.36
C ALA A 61 25.99 8.40 4.64
N THR A 62 25.45 7.94 5.77
CA THR A 62 25.40 8.73 7.01
C THR A 62 26.79 9.10 7.53
N GLU A 63 27.76 8.18 7.46
CA GLU A 63 29.11 8.42 7.99
C GLU A 63 29.88 9.41 7.12
N GLU A 64 29.85 9.22 5.81
CA GLU A 64 30.49 10.10 4.84
C GLU A 64 29.93 11.51 4.92
N ILE A 65 28.59 11.63 5.00
CA ILE A 65 27.90 12.91 5.19
C ILE A 65 28.33 13.57 6.50
N ARG A 66 28.41 12.81 7.60
CA ARG A 66 28.83 13.34 8.91
C ARG A 66 30.26 13.87 8.86
N MET A 67 31.18 13.14 8.24
CA MET A 67 32.57 13.56 8.10
C MET A 67 32.69 14.83 7.24
N ALA A 68 31.95 14.91 6.14
CA ALA A 68 31.91 16.10 5.28
C ALA A 68 31.35 17.33 6.01
N ILE A 69 30.25 17.19 6.76
CA ILE A 69 29.65 18.29 7.53
C ILE A 69 30.61 18.78 8.64
N SER A 70 31.30 17.85 9.32
CA SER A 70 32.20 18.18 10.41
C SER A 70 33.50 18.84 9.94
N ASN A 71 33.89 18.62 8.67
CA ASN A 71 35.14 19.10 8.09
C ASN A 71 34.89 19.84 6.76
N PRO A 72 34.17 20.98 6.78
CA PRO A 72 33.69 21.65 5.56
C PRO A 72 34.80 22.21 4.66
N LYS A 73 36.04 22.32 5.16
CA LYS A 73 37.20 22.81 4.39
C LYS A 73 38.01 21.69 3.72
N GLN A 74 37.69 20.42 3.97
CA GLN A 74 38.39 19.28 3.37
C GLN A 74 37.63 18.80 2.13
N GLU A 75 38.13 19.15 0.94
CA GLU A 75 37.51 18.82 -0.35
C GLU A 75 37.37 17.30 -0.53
N ASP A 76 38.40 16.52 -0.21
CA ASP A 76 38.37 15.04 -0.27
C ASP A 76 37.21 14.41 0.54
N LEU A 77 36.77 15.06 1.62
CA LEU A 77 35.62 14.59 2.39
C LEU A 77 34.29 15.00 1.77
N GLN A 78 34.22 16.19 1.16
CA GLN A 78 33.03 16.63 0.42
C GLN A 78 32.78 15.72 -0.79
N ASP A 79 33.82 15.38 -1.53
CA ASP A 79 33.72 14.54 -2.73
C ASP A 79 33.40 13.10 -2.40
N ARG A 80 33.98 12.53 -1.34
CA ARG A 80 33.58 11.20 -0.86
C ARG A 80 32.11 11.14 -0.48
N ALA A 81 31.61 12.12 0.28
CA ALA A 81 30.20 12.18 0.63
C ALA A 81 29.30 12.35 -0.61
N TRP A 82 29.74 13.14 -1.59
CA TRP A 82 29.02 13.28 -2.87
C TRP A 82 28.97 11.97 -3.65
N GLN A 83 30.11 11.31 -3.84
CA GLN A 83 30.21 10.04 -4.55
C GLN A 83 29.39 8.93 -3.89
N SER A 84 29.31 8.92 -2.55
CA SER A 84 28.47 7.96 -1.83
C SER A 84 26.98 8.27 -1.92
N VAL A 85 26.57 9.55 -1.85
CA VAL A 85 25.15 9.92 -1.80
C VAL A 85 24.47 9.93 -3.17
N THR A 86 25.19 10.27 -4.24
CA THR A 86 24.63 10.34 -5.61
C THR A 86 23.96 9.04 -6.08
N PRO A 87 24.59 7.85 -6.00
CA PRO A 87 23.93 6.61 -6.41
C PRO A 87 22.73 6.26 -5.51
N LEU A 88 22.77 6.60 -4.22
CA LEU A 88 21.65 6.41 -3.31
C LEU A 88 20.45 7.28 -3.71
N VAL A 89 20.69 8.54 -4.10
CA VAL A 89 19.63 9.44 -4.58
C VAL A 89 19.06 8.99 -5.92
N SER A 90 19.86 8.36 -6.78
CA SER A 90 19.35 7.71 -7.99
C SER A 90 18.34 6.60 -7.64
N LYS A 91 18.63 5.74 -6.64
CA LYS A 91 17.65 4.76 -6.13
C LYS A 91 16.38 5.41 -5.60
N LEU A 92 16.51 6.50 -4.83
CA LEU A 92 15.35 7.26 -4.33
C LEU A 92 14.51 7.82 -5.49
N ARG A 93 15.15 8.27 -6.58
CA ARG A 93 14.42 8.69 -7.77
C ARG A 93 13.64 7.54 -8.38
N THR A 94 14.26 6.36 -8.55
CA THR A 94 13.58 5.15 -9.06
C THR A 94 12.36 4.79 -8.21
N PHE A 95 12.47 4.84 -6.88
CA PHE A 95 11.35 4.51 -5.99
C PHE A 95 10.20 5.51 -6.12
N PHE A 96 10.52 6.81 -6.24
CA PHE A 96 9.51 7.84 -6.47
C PHE A 96 8.84 7.70 -7.84
N GLU A 97 9.61 7.46 -8.90
CA GLU A 97 9.06 7.23 -10.25
C GLU A 97 8.17 5.98 -10.28
N PHE A 98 8.55 4.92 -9.55
CA PHE A 98 7.71 3.75 -9.38
C PHE A 98 6.36 4.07 -8.71
N SER A 99 6.33 4.99 -7.74
CA SER A 99 5.06 5.42 -7.14
C SER A 99 4.15 6.09 -8.18
N LEU A 100 4.71 6.85 -9.12
CA LEU A 100 3.94 7.47 -10.21
C LEU A 100 3.36 6.42 -11.17
N GLU A 101 4.09 5.35 -11.46
CA GLU A 101 3.56 4.23 -12.26
C GLU A 101 2.43 3.50 -11.56
N LEU A 102 2.51 3.30 -10.23
CA LEU A 102 1.40 2.78 -9.44
C LEU A 102 0.19 3.72 -9.52
N GLU A 103 0.38 5.02 -9.27
CA GLU A 103 -0.68 6.04 -9.35
C GLU A 103 -1.40 6.03 -10.71
N ARG A 104 -0.70 5.67 -11.79
CA ARG A 104 -1.26 5.56 -13.14
C ARG A 104 -2.14 4.33 -13.34
N VAL A 105 -1.80 3.17 -12.76
CA VAL A 105 -2.53 1.91 -13.01
C VAL A 105 -3.64 1.62 -12.01
N ILE A 106 -3.61 2.24 -10.82
CA ILE A 106 -4.65 2.08 -9.79
C ILE A 106 -6.05 2.44 -10.32
N PRO A 107 -6.28 3.56 -11.02
CA PRO A 107 -7.60 3.89 -11.55
C PRO A 107 -8.14 2.88 -12.55
N GLU A 108 -7.26 2.25 -13.36
CA GLU A 108 -7.65 1.22 -14.32
C GLU A 108 -8.13 -0.06 -13.59
N LEU A 109 -7.45 -0.46 -12.51
CA LEU A 109 -7.90 -1.57 -11.67
C LEU A 109 -9.23 -1.28 -11.00
N LEU A 110 -9.37 -0.11 -10.38
CA LEU A 110 -10.60 0.28 -9.70
C LEU A 110 -11.77 0.44 -10.67
N GLY A 111 -11.52 0.89 -11.90
CA GLY A 111 -12.53 0.99 -12.95
C GLY A 111 -13.15 -0.37 -13.31
N GLU A 112 -12.36 -1.45 -13.31
CA GLU A 112 -12.87 -2.80 -13.58
C GLU A 112 -13.45 -3.46 -12.32
N LEU A 113 -12.78 -3.32 -11.16
CA LEU A 113 -13.15 -4.00 -9.91
C LEU A 113 -14.31 -3.33 -9.15
N CYS A 114 -14.65 -2.09 -9.52
CA CYS A 114 -15.67 -1.30 -8.84
C CYS A 114 -16.65 -0.68 -9.85
N SER A 115 -16.85 -1.28 -11.04
CA SER A 115 -17.84 -0.77 -11.99
C SER A 115 -19.27 -0.94 -11.45
N GLU A 116 -20.26 -0.27 -12.05
CA GLU A 116 -21.66 -0.41 -11.64
C GLU A 116 -22.32 -1.69 -12.17
N ASP A 117 -21.66 -2.41 -13.09
CA ASP A 117 -22.26 -3.52 -13.83
C ASP A 117 -22.43 -4.78 -12.96
N LEU A 118 -21.66 -4.88 -11.88
CA LEU A 118 -21.61 -6.04 -10.99
C LEU A 118 -21.68 -5.62 -9.53
N ALA A 119 -22.23 -6.49 -8.68
CA ALA A 119 -22.11 -6.31 -7.24
C ALA A 119 -20.64 -6.53 -6.80
N PRO A 120 -20.18 -5.90 -5.70
CA PRO A 120 -18.85 -6.10 -5.11
C PRO A 120 -18.41 -7.57 -5.01
N LYS A 121 -19.32 -8.45 -4.61
CA LYS A 121 -19.04 -9.88 -4.52
C LYS A 121 -18.80 -10.53 -5.89
N GLU A 122 -19.59 -10.15 -6.89
CA GLU A 122 -19.50 -10.69 -8.24
C GLU A 122 -18.20 -10.26 -8.93
N HIS A 123 -17.75 -9.01 -8.70
CA HIS A 123 -16.41 -8.57 -9.10
C HIS A 123 -15.32 -9.51 -8.56
N LEU A 124 -15.33 -9.80 -7.25
CA LEU A 124 -14.33 -10.68 -6.65
C LEU A 124 -14.46 -12.15 -7.08
N GLU A 125 -15.64 -12.59 -7.55
CA GLU A 125 -15.84 -13.93 -8.10
C GLU A 125 -15.32 -14.05 -9.53
N GLN A 126 -15.58 -13.02 -10.37
CA GLN A 126 -15.35 -13.05 -11.81
C GLN A 126 -13.99 -12.48 -12.22
N GLN A 127 -13.46 -11.51 -11.47
CA GLN A 127 -12.24 -10.75 -11.79
C GLN A 127 -11.12 -11.03 -10.77
N GLN A 128 -10.88 -12.31 -10.50
CA GLN A 128 -9.91 -12.73 -9.49
C GLN A 128 -8.47 -12.34 -9.84
N ALA A 129 -8.11 -12.28 -11.13
CA ALA A 129 -6.75 -11.94 -11.53
C ALA A 129 -6.45 -10.46 -11.32
N LEU A 130 -7.42 -9.57 -11.60
CA LEU A 130 -7.31 -8.15 -11.27
C LEU A 130 -7.32 -7.92 -9.76
N PHE A 131 -8.15 -8.66 -9.01
CA PHE A 131 -8.12 -8.59 -7.55
C PHE A 131 -6.75 -9.02 -7.00
N LYS A 132 -6.15 -10.10 -7.53
CA LYS A 132 -4.79 -10.50 -7.18
C LYS A 132 -3.79 -9.38 -7.44
N GLN A 133 -3.83 -8.72 -8.59
CA GLN A 133 -2.89 -7.63 -8.88
C GLN A 133 -3.08 -6.43 -7.95
N PHE A 134 -4.33 -6.08 -7.63
CA PHE A 134 -4.61 -5.03 -6.64
C PHE A 134 -4.07 -5.42 -5.25
N ALA A 135 -4.22 -6.69 -4.87
CA ALA A 135 -3.65 -7.25 -3.65
C ALA A 135 -2.11 -7.23 -3.65
N GLU A 136 -1.45 -7.51 -4.78
CA GLU A 136 0.01 -7.41 -4.95
C GLU A 136 0.51 -5.96 -4.82
N ILE A 137 -0.23 -4.98 -5.33
CA ILE A 137 0.07 -3.55 -5.12
C ILE A 137 -0.01 -3.21 -3.62
N LEU A 138 -1.07 -3.63 -2.93
CA LEU A 138 -1.22 -3.38 -1.49
C LEU A 138 -0.11 -4.03 -0.65
N ASP A 139 0.26 -5.26 -0.99
CA ASP A 139 1.36 -5.99 -0.36
C ASP A 139 2.69 -5.24 -0.54
N PHE A 140 2.98 -4.79 -1.76
CA PHE A 140 4.15 -3.96 -2.06
C PHE A 140 4.14 -2.65 -1.25
N VAL A 141 3.02 -1.93 -1.26
CA VAL A 141 2.86 -0.62 -0.60
C VAL A 141 3.18 -0.74 0.90
N LEU A 142 2.60 -1.73 1.58
CA LEU A 142 2.83 -1.93 3.01
C LEU A 142 4.27 -2.35 3.33
N LYS A 143 4.88 -3.22 2.51
CA LYS A 143 6.28 -3.64 2.68
C LYS A 143 7.25 -2.48 2.45
N PHE A 144 7.02 -1.68 1.41
CA PHE A 144 7.85 -0.52 1.10
C PHE A 144 7.81 0.48 2.25
N ASP A 145 6.62 0.81 2.73
CA ASP A 145 6.45 1.82 3.78
C ASP A 145 7.02 1.34 5.13
N ASP A 146 6.92 0.05 5.46
CA ASP A 146 7.54 -0.54 6.66
C ASP A 146 9.09 -0.43 6.61
N LEU A 147 9.68 -0.78 5.47
CA LEU A 147 11.13 -0.62 5.24
C LEU A 147 11.54 0.85 5.31
N LYS A 148 10.76 1.74 4.68
CA LYS A 148 11.05 3.18 4.69
C LYS A 148 10.99 3.75 6.11
N MET A 149 9.99 3.38 6.91
CA MET A 149 9.83 3.86 8.29
C MET A 149 11.00 3.45 9.19
N THR A 150 11.63 2.31 8.89
CA THR A 150 12.79 1.79 9.62
C THR A 150 14.14 2.25 9.05
N THR A 151 14.14 3.07 7.98
CA THR A 151 15.36 3.55 7.29
C THR A 151 15.48 5.08 7.34
N PRO A 152 15.91 5.67 8.47
CA PRO A 152 16.00 7.13 8.63
C PRO A 152 17.03 7.79 7.69
N ALA A 153 18.00 7.02 7.17
CA ALA A 153 19.01 7.53 6.25
C ALA A 153 18.42 8.15 4.97
N ILE A 154 17.29 7.63 4.48
CA ILE A 154 16.63 8.10 3.24
C ILE A 154 16.40 9.62 3.24
N GLN A 155 15.81 10.16 4.31
CA GLN A 155 15.53 11.59 4.40
C GLN A 155 16.81 12.41 4.58
N ASN A 156 17.77 11.90 5.34
CA ASN A 156 19.04 12.58 5.63
C ASN A 156 19.90 12.72 4.37
N ASP A 157 20.04 11.62 3.63
CA ASP A 157 20.84 11.53 2.41
C ASP A 157 20.27 12.45 1.34
N PHE A 158 18.95 12.38 1.12
CA PHE A 158 18.28 13.26 0.15
C PHE A 158 18.36 14.74 0.53
N SER A 159 18.21 15.06 1.82
CA SER A 159 18.34 16.42 2.33
C SER A 159 19.78 16.95 2.21
N TYR A 160 20.78 16.10 2.40
CA TYR A 160 22.18 16.45 2.15
C TYR A 160 22.42 16.72 0.66
N TYR A 161 22.01 15.80 -0.22
CA TYR A 161 22.16 15.94 -1.66
C TYR A 161 21.58 17.25 -2.18
N ARG A 162 20.33 17.59 -1.81
CA ARG A 162 19.68 18.85 -2.24
C ARG A 162 20.46 20.09 -1.81
N ARG A 163 20.96 20.11 -0.56
CA ARG A 163 21.76 21.24 -0.05
C ARG A 163 23.09 21.37 -0.78
N THR A 164 23.76 20.25 -1.06
CA THR A 164 25.06 20.23 -1.74
C THR A 164 24.92 20.60 -3.21
N LEU A 165 23.92 20.06 -3.92
CA LEU A 165 23.61 20.42 -5.30
C LEU A 165 23.34 21.92 -5.46
N SER A 166 22.57 22.52 -4.53
CA SER A 166 22.31 23.97 -4.57
C SER A 166 23.57 24.81 -4.38
N ARG A 167 24.54 24.37 -3.57
CA ARG A 167 25.81 25.10 -3.38
C ARG A 167 26.72 24.98 -4.59
N ARG A 168 26.86 23.78 -5.16
CA ARG A 168 27.69 23.52 -6.35
C ARG A 168 27.21 24.31 -7.57
N LYS A 169 25.88 24.39 -7.78
CA LYS A 169 25.26 25.25 -8.81
C LYS A 169 25.58 26.74 -8.65
N MET A 170 25.64 27.25 -7.42
CA MET A 170 25.98 28.66 -7.15
C MET A 170 27.47 28.94 -7.35
N ALA A 171 28.33 27.93 -7.19
CA ALA A 171 29.77 28.03 -7.38
C ALA A 171 30.20 27.91 -8.86
N ASN A 172 29.27 27.71 -9.80
CA ASN A 172 29.54 27.42 -11.21
C ASN A 172 30.51 26.23 -11.41
N GLU A 173 30.50 25.26 -10.49
CA GLU A 173 31.29 24.01 -10.60
C GLU A 173 30.68 23.03 -11.61
N ASP A 174 29.58 23.41 -12.29
CA ASP A 174 28.90 22.64 -13.33
C ASP A 174 29.69 22.66 -14.67
N GLU A 175 30.99 22.33 -14.65
CA GLU A 175 31.57 21.60 -15.78
C GLU A 175 31.02 20.17 -15.68
N ILE A 176 29.80 20.02 -16.20
CA ILE A 176 28.98 18.82 -16.23
C ILE A 176 29.87 17.62 -16.58
N GLN A 177 30.09 16.72 -15.61
CA GLN A 177 30.56 15.39 -15.94
C GLN A 177 29.48 14.74 -16.81
N ALA A 178 29.80 14.54 -18.09
CA ALA A 178 28.89 13.96 -19.07
C ALA A 178 28.43 12.57 -18.58
N GLY A 179 27.16 12.47 -18.17
CA GLY A 179 26.55 11.20 -17.72
C GLY A 179 25.84 11.23 -16.37
N GLU A 180 25.96 12.30 -15.56
CA GLU A 180 25.16 12.43 -14.33
C GLU A 180 23.76 12.97 -14.65
N GLU A 181 22.75 12.09 -14.66
CA GLU A 181 21.34 12.49 -14.72
C GLU A 181 20.93 13.19 -13.41
N HIS A 182 21.16 14.50 -13.33
CA HIS A 182 20.83 15.29 -12.15
C HIS A 182 19.30 15.41 -11.96
N VAL A 183 18.85 15.26 -10.71
CA VAL A 183 17.46 15.51 -10.34
C VAL A 183 17.16 17.01 -10.52
N SER A 184 16.14 17.33 -11.33
CA SER A 184 15.71 18.72 -11.51
C SER A 184 15.21 19.32 -10.19
N ASN A 185 15.25 20.65 -10.02
CA ASN A 185 14.78 21.29 -8.79
C ASN A 185 13.30 20.99 -8.51
N GLU A 186 12.47 20.91 -9.56
CA GLU A 186 11.06 20.57 -9.46
C GLU A 186 10.86 19.12 -8.97
N LEU A 187 11.54 18.16 -9.62
CA LEU A 187 11.49 16.75 -9.23
C LEU A 187 11.99 16.57 -7.80
N ALA A 188 13.06 17.27 -7.41
CA ALA A 188 13.61 17.20 -6.06
C ALA A 188 12.62 17.69 -4.98
N ASN A 189 11.80 18.70 -5.30
CA ASN A 189 10.76 19.19 -4.40
C ASN A 189 9.65 18.15 -4.22
N ARG A 190 9.19 17.53 -5.31
CA ARG A 190 8.17 16.45 -5.26
C ARG A 190 8.66 15.24 -4.47
N MET A 191 9.88 14.78 -4.74
CA MET A 191 10.51 13.70 -3.98
C MET A 191 10.65 14.05 -2.49
N SER A 192 10.95 15.31 -2.16
CA SER A 192 11.06 15.73 -0.75
C SER A 192 9.73 15.60 -0.02
N LEU A 193 8.63 16.01 -0.66
CA LEU A 193 7.29 15.87 -0.10
C LEU A 193 6.87 14.40 0.04
N PHE A 194 7.24 13.57 -0.94
CA PHE A 194 7.02 12.13 -0.89
C PHE A 194 7.73 11.52 0.33
N TYR A 195 9.05 11.66 0.45
CA TYR A 195 9.81 11.04 1.54
C TYR A 195 9.56 11.65 2.93
N ALA A 196 9.01 12.86 3.02
CA ALA A 196 8.58 13.45 4.28
C ALA A 196 7.41 12.67 4.92
N GLN A 197 6.57 12.01 4.12
CA GLN A 197 5.47 11.18 4.64
C GLN A 197 6.02 9.95 5.36
N ALA A 198 5.40 9.53 6.47
CA ALA A 198 5.77 8.28 7.14
C ALA A 198 5.58 7.08 6.21
N THR A 199 4.45 7.06 5.50
CA THR A 199 3.99 6.00 4.60
C THR A 199 3.73 6.55 3.18
N PRO A 200 4.81 6.86 2.43
CA PRO A 200 4.70 7.57 1.16
C PRO A 200 3.91 6.81 0.09
N MET A 201 4.10 5.48 -0.04
CA MET A 201 3.39 4.69 -1.05
C MET A 201 1.90 4.58 -0.72
N LEU A 202 1.56 4.39 0.56
CA LEU A 202 0.18 4.31 1.01
C LEU A 202 -0.54 5.66 0.91
N LYS A 203 0.19 6.77 1.11
CA LYS A 203 -0.35 8.11 0.86
C LYS A 203 -0.69 8.31 -0.62
N SER A 204 0.21 7.97 -1.53
CA SER A 204 -0.02 8.02 -2.97
C SER A 204 -1.23 7.16 -3.39
N LEU A 205 -1.29 5.91 -2.92
CA LEU A 205 -2.43 5.03 -3.17
C LEU A 205 -3.75 5.62 -2.66
N SER A 206 -3.77 6.12 -1.42
CA SER A 206 -4.97 6.70 -0.80
C SER A 206 -5.46 7.94 -1.55
N ASP A 207 -4.53 8.81 -1.97
CA ASP A 207 -4.86 10.02 -2.73
C ASP A 207 -5.44 9.69 -4.10
N VAL A 208 -4.85 8.71 -4.80
CA VAL A 208 -5.35 8.28 -6.11
C VAL A 208 -6.71 7.61 -6.00
N THR A 209 -6.95 6.76 -5.00
CA THR A 209 -8.27 6.16 -4.80
C THR A 209 -9.31 7.20 -4.41
N ALA A 210 -8.99 8.16 -3.53
CA ALA A 210 -9.90 9.27 -3.22
C ALA A 210 -10.19 10.13 -4.46
N LYS A 211 -9.18 10.36 -5.31
CA LYS A 211 -9.34 11.06 -6.59
C LYS A 211 -10.22 10.27 -7.56
N PHE A 212 -10.04 8.96 -7.69
CA PHE A 212 -10.89 8.09 -8.50
C PHE A 212 -12.36 8.25 -8.09
N VAL A 213 -12.67 8.09 -6.81
CA VAL A 213 -14.03 8.22 -6.26
C VAL A 213 -14.63 9.61 -6.50
N THR A 214 -13.83 10.68 -6.47
CA THR A 214 -14.33 12.05 -6.67
C THR A 214 -14.44 12.45 -8.15
N GLN A 215 -13.67 11.83 -9.04
CA GLN A 215 -13.67 12.13 -10.48
C GLN A 215 -14.73 11.33 -11.24
N HIS A 216 -15.05 10.11 -10.81
CA HIS A 216 -16.11 9.28 -11.40
C HIS A 216 -17.46 9.58 -10.72
N LYS A 217 -18.01 10.78 -10.97
CA LYS A 217 -19.28 11.22 -10.35
C LYS A 217 -20.49 10.35 -10.67
N ASP A 218 -20.43 9.65 -11.80
CA ASP A 218 -21.49 8.73 -12.22
C ASP A 218 -21.42 7.40 -11.43
N LEU A 219 -20.30 7.11 -10.76
CA LEU A 219 -20.12 5.95 -9.90
C LEU A 219 -20.38 6.32 -8.43
N PRO A 220 -21.36 5.70 -7.75
CA PRO A 220 -21.58 5.88 -6.33
C PRO A 220 -20.32 5.55 -5.53
N VAL A 221 -19.98 6.41 -4.57
CA VAL A 221 -18.88 6.19 -3.62
C VAL A 221 -19.01 4.82 -2.95
N GLU A 222 -20.25 4.45 -2.62
CA GLU A 222 -20.61 3.18 -1.99
C GLU A 222 -20.11 1.97 -2.80
N GLN A 223 -20.13 2.02 -4.13
CA GLN A 223 -19.67 0.91 -4.96
C GLN A 223 -18.18 0.59 -4.74
N THR A 224 -17.33 1.64 -4.69
CA THR A 224 -15.91 1.46 -4.41
C THR A 224 -15.69 1.03 -2.97
N THR A 225 -16.34 1.68 -2.00
CA THR A 225 -16.12 1.37 -0.59
C THR A 225 -16.66 -0.01 -0.21
N ASP A 226 -17.77 -0.44 -0.79
CA ASP A 226 -18.34 -1.77 -0.56
C ASP A 226 -17.44 -2.85 -1.16
N CYS A 227 -16.85 -2.59 -2.34
CA CYS A 227 -15.83 -3.48 -2.92
C CYS A 227 -14.61 -3.62 -2.00
N LEU A 228 -14.04 -2.52 -1.51
CA LEU A 228 -12.93 -2.56 -0.55
C LEU A 228 -13.31 -3.31 0.74
N SER A 229 -14.53 -3.12 1.23
CA SER A 229 -15.02 -3.81 2.43
C SER A 229 -15.22 -5.31 2.19
N MET A 230 -15.66 -5.69 0.99
CA MET A 230 -15.83 -7.09 0.59
C MET A 230 -14.46 -7.77 0.45
N MET A 231 -13.46 -7.11 -0.12
CA MET A 231 -12.07 -7.60 -0.15
C MET A 231 -11.54 -7.84 1.27
N ALA A 232 -11.76 -6.90 2.19
CA ALA A 232 -11.36 -7.04 3.59
C ALA A 232 -12.03 -8.25 4.26
N LYS A 233 -13.35 -8.39 4.05
CA LYS A 233 -14.13 -9.52 4.56
C LYS A 233 -13.62 -10.84 3.98
N LEU A 234 -13.36 -10.89 2.68
CA LEU A 234 -12.90 -12.09 1.99
C LEU A 234 -11.54 -12.56 2.51
N CYS A 235 -10.55 -11.65 2.61
CA CYS A 235 -9.25 -12.00 3.18
C CYS A 235 -9.37 -12.51 4.62
N ARG A 236 -10.25 -11.92 5.43
CA ARG A 236 -10.52 -12.40 6.79
C ARG A 236 -11.13 -13.81 6.78
N VAL A 237 -12.18 -14.04 5.99
CA VAL A 237 -12.87 -15.33 5.89
C VAL A 237 -11.94 -16.43 5.39
N MET A 238 -11.06 -16.14 4.43
CA MET A 238 -10.05 -17.08 3.93
C MET A 238 -9.11 -17.59 5.05
N ILE A 239 -8.88 -16.78 6.09
CA ILE A 239 -8.00 -17.12 7.21
C ILE A 239 -8.79 -17.74 8.38
N GLU A 240 -9.98 -17.23 8.67
CA GLU A 240 -10.83 -17.69 9.79
C GLU A 240 -11.54 -19.01 9.49
N ASN A 241 -11.93 -19.27 8.23
CA ASN A 241 -12.60 -20.51 7.85
C ASN A 241 -11.58 -21.66 7.81
N PRO A 242 -11.74 -22.73 8.63
CA PRO A 242 -10.81 -23.85 8.64
C PRO A 242 -10.64 -24.55 7.30
N GLU A 243 -11.70 -24.66 6.49
CA GLU A 243 -11.65 -25.32 5.18
C GLU A 243 -10.79 -24.54 4.18
N HIS A 244 -10.86 -23.20 4.24
CA HIS A 244 -10.03 -22.33 3.42
C HIS A 244 -8.61 -22.26 3.96
N SER A 245 -8.46 -22.04 5.27
CA SER A 245 -7.16 -21.87 5.89
C SER A 245 -6.25 -23.09 5.77
N GLN A 246 -6.80 -24.31 5.71
CA GLN A 246 -6.01 -25.53 5.47
C GLN A 246 -5.41 -25.58 4.07
N ARG A 247 -6.00 -24.87 3.10
CA ARG A 247 -5.53 -24.78 1.72
C ARG A 247 -4.48 -23.69 1.54
N LEU A 248 -4.36 -22.75 2.48
CA LEU A 248 -3.42 -21.63 2.39
C LEU A 248 -2.03 -22.03 2.87
N LYS A 249 -1.02 -21.75 2.04
CA LYS A 249 0.37 -21.71 2.50
C LYS A 249 0.57 -20.57 3.50
N GLU A 250 1.59 -20.67 4.34
CA GLU A 250 1.91 -19.64 5.33
C GLU A 250 2.16 -18.28 4.67
N GLU A 251 2.88 -18.24 3.55
CA GLU A 251 3.13 -17.01 2.79
C GLU A 251 1.83 -16.37 2.28
N THR A 252 0.93 -17.19 1.70
CA THR A 252 -0.39 -16.75 1.22
C THR A 252 -1.28 -16.26 2.37
N ARG A 253 -1.19 -16.87 3.56
CA ARG A 253 -1.87 -16.39 4.77
C ARG A 253 -1.34 -15.01 5.18
N LEU A 254 -0.02 -14.81 5.22
CA LEU A 254 0.58 -13.51 5.56
C LEU A 254 0.26 -12.45 4.51
N PHE A 255 0.23 -12.83 3.23
CA PHE A 255 -0.24 -11.98 2.14
C PHE A 255 -1.69 -11.54 2.36
N CYS A 256 -2.61 -12.46 2.66
CA CYS A 256 -4.01 -12.12 2.95
C CYS A 256 -4.15 -11.15 4.14
N LEU A 257 -3.34 -11.30 5.20
CA LEU A 257 -3.33 -10.37 6.33
C LEU A 257 -2.89 -8.95 5.91
N ARG A 258 -1.85 -8.85 5.07
CA ARG A 258 -1.37 -7.56 4.54
C ARG A 258 -2.41 -6.91 3.64
N VAL A 259 -2.98 -7.67 2.72
CA VAL A 259 -4.05 -7.18 1.83
C VAL A 259 -5.25 -6.70 2.63
N MET A 260 -5.71 -7.49 3.61
CA MET A 260 -6.80 -7.11 4.52
C MET A 260 -6.53 -5.77 5.21
N VAL A 261 -5.34 -5.58 5.78
CA VAL A 261 -4.98 -4.32 6.45
C VAL A 261 -4.87 -3.16 5.45
N GLY A 262 -4.28 -3.41 4.28
CA GLY A 262 -4.15 -2.42 3.21
C GLY A 262 -5.50 -1.89 2.73
N VAL A 263 -6.45 -2.78 2.41
CA VAL A 263 -7.80 -2.36 1.98
C VAL A 263 -8.59 -1.68 3.10
N ILE A 264 -8.38 -2.05 4.37
CA ILE A 264 -9.02 -1.39 5.51
C ILE A 264 -8.53 0.05 5.65
N ILE A 265 -7.22 0.27 5.53
CA ILE A 265 -6.67 1.62 5.58
C ILE A 265 -7.20 2.43 4.40
N LEU A 266 -7.21 1.85 3.19
CA LEU A 266 -7.72 2.53 2.01
C LEU A 266 -9.21 2.90 2.15
N TYR A 267 -10.03 1.97 2.65
CA TYR A 267 -11.44 2.21 2.98
C TYR A 267 -11.57 3.36 3.98
N ASP A 268 -10.74 3.39 5.03
CA ASP A 268 -10.77 4.44 6.05
C ASP A 268 -10.46 5.83 5.48
N HIS A 269 -9.61 5.93 4.45
CA HIS A 269 -9.30 7.22 3.81
C HIS A 269 -10.40 7.71 2.87
N VAL A 270 -11.09 6.77 2.21
CA VAL A 270 -12.05 7.05 1.13
C VAL A 270 -13.49 7.15 1.63
N HIS A 271 -13.88 6.31 2.59
CA HIS A 271 -15.24 6.25 3.10
C HIS A 271 -15.56 7.49 3.98
N PRO A 272 -16.71 8.16 3.80
CA PRO A 272 -17.00 9.43 4.48
C PRO A 272 -16.94 9.40 6.00
N VAL A 273 -17.31 8.27 6.62
CA VAL A 273 -17.28 8.09 8.08
C VAL A 273 -16.13 7.19 8.55
N GLY A 274 -15.29 6.72 7.63
CA GLY A 274 -14.15 5.86 7.92
C GLY A 274 -14.50 4.40 8.27
N ALA A 275 -13.46 3.61 8.53
CA ALA A 275 -13.52 2.19 8.85
C ALA A 275 -13.98 1.91 10.29
N PHE A 276 -13.89 2.90 11.18
CA PHE A 276 -14.07 2.74 12.63
C PHE A 276 -15.47 3.13 13.14
N ALA A 277 -16.30 3.76 12.29
CA ALA A 277 -17.66 4.10 12.63
C ALA A 277 -18.51 2.84 12.88
N LYS A 278 -19.54 2.94 13.72
CA LYS A 278 -20.47 1.81 13.98
C LYS A 278 -21.25 1.37 12.74
N THR A 279 -21.42 2.28 11.78
CA THR A 279 -22.10 2.05 10.50
C THR A 279 -21.14 1.55 9.41
N SER A 280 -19.85 1.41 9.70
CA SER A 280 -18.86 0.87 8.76
C SER A 280 -19.15 -0.60 8.44
N SER A 281 -18.93 -0.98 7.18
CA SER A 281 -18.99 -2.38 6.72
C SER A 281 -17.78 -3.21 7.18
N ILE A 282 -16.74 -2.56 7.74
CA ILE A 282 -15.54 -3.22 8.24
C ILE A 282 -15.73 -3.73 9.67
N GLU A 283 -15.57 -5.04 9.87
CA GLU A 283 -15.58 -5.68 11.19
C GLU A 283 -14.27 -5.48 11.96
N MET A 284 -13.95 -4.24 12.34
CA MET A 284 -12.63 -3.92 12.90
C MET A 284 -12.23 -4.72 14.15
N LYS A 285 -13.19 -5.05 15.03
CA LYS A 285 -12.89 -5.87 16.21
C LYS A 285 -12.41 -7.27 15.82
N SER A 286 -13.09 -7.90 14.86
CA SER A 286 -12.75 -9.24 14.34
C SER A 286 -11.38 -9.20 13.67
N THR A 287 -11.12 -8.21 12.81
CA THR A 287 -9.82 -8.00 12.16
C THR A 287 -8.68 -7.85 13.15
N ILE A 288 -8.81 -6.98 14.15
CA ILE A 288 -7.73 -6.75 15.14
C ILE A 288 -7.51 -8.01 15.98
N LYS A 289 -8.58 -8.74 16.32
CA LYS A 289 -8.46 -10.01 17.03
C LYS A 289 -7.70 -11.04 16.20
N LEU A 290 -8.06 -11.20 14.92
CA LEU A 290 -7.39 -12.11 13.99
C LEU A 290 -5.89 -11.80 13.87
N LEU A 291 -5.53 -10.52 13.76
CA LEU A 291 -4.13 -10.10 13.73
C LEU A 291 -3.40 -10.48 15.03
N LYS A 292 -4.03 -10.26 16.19
CA LYS A 292 -3.43 -10.60 17.50
C LYS A 292 -3.30 -12.10 17.77
N GLU A 293 -4.04 -12.94 17.03
CA GLU A 293 -3.91 -14.40 17.08
C GLU A 293 -2.68 -14.91 16.30
N GLN A 294 -2.05 -14.06 15.48
CA GLN A 294 -0.84 -14.42 14.76
C GLN A 294 0.43 -14.21 15.59
N GLU A 295 1.54 -14.76 15.12
CA GLU A 295 2.86 -14.51 15.70
C GLU A 295 3.19 -13.00 15.65
N ARG A 296 3.43 -12.39 16.82
CA ARG A 296 3.60 -10.93 16.96
C ARG A 296 4.69 -10.38 16.03
N SER A 297 5.81 -11.08 15.91
CA SER A 297 6.95 -10.71 15.04
C SER A 297 6.55 -10.52 13.58
N LYS A 298 5.51 -11.22 13.10
CA LYS A 298 5.06 -11.22 11.70
C LYS A 298 4.01 -10.17 11.38
N VAL A 299 3.32 -9.62 12.39
CA VAL A 299 2.16 -8.73 12.21
C VAL A 299 2.27 -7.39 12.95
N GLU A 300 3.32 -7.16 13.73
CA GLU A 300 3.49 -5.90 14.46
C GLU A 300 3.52 -4.69 13.52
N SER A 301 4.15 -4.79 12.35
CA SER A 301 4.13 -3.74 11.34
C SER A 301 2.73 -3.44 10.82
N LEU A 302 1.86 -4.45 10.72
CA LEU A 302 0.46 -4.28 10.29
C LEU A 302 -0.39 -3.63 11.38
N LEU A 303 -0.16 -4.00 12.65
CA LEU A 303 -0.79 -3.32 13.78
C LEU A 303 -0.34 -1.85 13.85
N ASN A 304 0.93 -1.57 13.58
CA ASN A 304 1.45 -0.20 13.49
C ASN A 304 0.84 0.57 12.31
N ALA A 305 0.66 -0.05 11.15
CA ALA A 305 -0.02 0.57 10.02
C ALA A 305 -1.45 0.98 10.39
N LEU A 306 -2.19 0.12 11.11
CA LEU A 306 -3.51 0.48 11.65
C LEU A 306 -3.46 1.59 12.72
N ARG A 307 -2.40 1.67 13.52
CA ARG A 307 -2.27 2.70 14.58
C ARG A 307 -1.96 4.08 14.03
N TYR A 308 -1.10 4.15 13.02
CA TYR A 308 -0.45 5.39 12.61
C TYR A 308 -0.87 5.90 11.24
N THR A 309 -1.43 5.04 10.38
CA THR A 309 -1.74 5.42 8.99
C THR A 309 -3.24 5.57 8.73
N THR A 310 -4.09 5.12 9.63
CA THR A 310 -5.54 5.34 9.55
C THR A 310 -5.91 6.78 9.84
N LYS A 311 -6.94 7.28 9.17
CA LYS A 311 -7.47 8.64 9.29
C LYS A 311 -8.39 8.81 10.49
N HIS A 312 -9.30 7.85 10.74
CA HIS A 312 -10.40 8.04 11.71
C HIS A 312 -10.21 7.29 13.04
N LEU A 313 -9.08 6.58 13.26
CA LEU A 313 -8.83 5.88 14.52
C LEU A 313 -8.87 6.83 15.73
N GLN A 314 -8.36 8.05 15.57
CA GLN A 314 -8.26 9.02 16.66
C GLN A 314 -9.56 9.79 16.93
N ASP A 315 -10.57 9.67 16.07
CA ASP A 315 -11.84 10.39 16.19
C ASP A 315 -12.55 10.13 17.52
N VAL A 316 -13.27 11.13 18.01
CA VAL A 316 -14.06 11.04 19.25
C VAL A 316 -15.20 10.01 19.14
N THR A 317 -15.67 9.75 17.92
CA THR A 317 -16.73 8.78 17.60
C THR A 317 -16.21 7.34 17.60
N THR A 318 -14.90 7.14 17.43
CA THR A 318 -14.28 5.81 17.39
C THR A 318 -14.35 5.13 18.76
N SER A 319 -14.83 3.88 18.76
CA SER A 319 -15.06 3.08 19.96
C SER A 319 -13.81 2.97 20.85
N LYS A 320 -13.94 3.33 22.14
CA LYS A 320 -12.87 3.17 23.14
C LYS A 320 -12.32 1.75 23.22
N SER A 321 -13.18 0.74 22.99
CA SER A 321 -12.76 -0.66 22.96
C SER A 321 -11.81 -0.95 21.81
N ILE A 322 -12.05 -0.39 20.62
CA ILE A 322 -11.14 -0.56 19.47
C ILE A 322 -9.82 0.16 19.73
N LYS A 323 -9.86 1.39 20.25
CA LYS A 323 -8.65 2.14 20.65
C LYS A 323 -7.80 1.35 21.65
N ALA A 324 -8.43 0.76 22.67
CA ALA A 324 -7.75 -0.07 23.65
C ALA A 324 -7.14 -1.35 23.04
N MET A 325 -7.79 -1.96 22.05
CA MET A 325 -7.22 -3.10 21.33
C MET A 325 -5.96 -2.72 20.54
N LEU A 326 -5.84 -1.49 20.03
CA LEU A 326 -4.66 -1.03 19.30
C LEU A 326 -3.63 -0.30 20.16
N ALA A 327 -3.92 -0.01 21.44
CA ALA A 327 -3.00 0.73 22.30
C ALA A 327 -1.77 -0.08 22.79
N ASN A 328 -1.78 -1.41 22.62
CA ASN A 328 -0.77 -2.34 23.14
C ASN A 328 -0.08 -3.15 22.05
#